data_AF-W1Y1S9-F1
#
_entry.id   AF-W1Y1S9-F1
#
_cell.length_a   1.000
_cell.length_b   1.000
_cell.length_c   1.000
_cell.angle_alpha   90.00
_cell.angle_beta   90.00
_cell.angle_gamma   90.00
#
_symmetry.space_group_name_H-M   'P 1'
#
loop_
_entity.id
_entity.type
_entity.pdbx_description
1 polymer ?
#
loop_
_entity_poly.entity_id
_entity_poly.type
_entity_poly.pdbx_seq_one_letter_code
_entity_poly.pdbx_strand_id
1 'polypeptide(L)' 'QAGGLNTLVDTQGQEFIDCLGGFGIFNVGHRNPVVVSAVQNQLAKQPLHSQELLDPLRAMLAKTVAALTPGKLKYSFFCN' A
#
# COMPACT_ATOMS: atom_id res chain seq x y z
N GLN A 1 12.90 -12.28 3.65
CA GLN A 1 11.98 -12.17 2.49
C GLN A 1 10.60 -12.67 2.89
N ALA A 2 9.52 -12.30 2.20
CA ALA A 2 8.20 -12.88 2.46
C ALA A 2 8.20 -14.37 2.06
N GLY A 3 7.85 -15.27 3.00
CA GLY A 3 7.67 -16.70 2.72
C GLY A 3 6.30 -16.99 2.13
N GLY A 4 5.28 -16.35 2.70
CA GLY A 4 3.89 -16.37 2.28
C GLY A 4 3.19 -15.10 2.76
N LEU A 5 1.85 -15.11 2.75
CA LEU A 5 1.07 -13.91 3.10
C LEU A 5 1.30 -13.46 4.56
N ASN A 6 1.49 -14.41 5.48
CA ASN A 6 1.61 -14.13 6.92
C ASN A 6 2.94 -14.64 7.51
N THR A 7 3.94 -14.87 6.67
CA THR A 7 5.23 -15.43 7.10
C THR A 7 6.42 -14.72 6.49
N LEU A 8 7.53 -14.71 7.23
CA LEU A 8 8.82 -14.18 6.83
C LEU A 8 9.88 -15.29 6.87
N VAL A 9 10.80 -15.26 5.93
CA VAL A 9 11.94 -16.18 5.82
C VAL A 9 13.21 -15.39 5.98
N ASP A 10 14.09 -15.81 6.88
CA ASP A 10 15.39 -15.18 7.09
C ASP A 10 16.44 -15.62 6.04
N THR A 11 17.70 -15.22 6.22
CA THR A 11 18.80 -15.57 5.30
C THR A 11 19.29 -17.01 5.43
N GLN A 12 18.90 -17.73 6.49
CA GLN A 12 19.22 -19.13 6.73
C GLN A 12 18.09 -20.07 6.29
N GLY A 13 16.98 -19.51 5.81
CA GLY A 13 15.80 -20.27 5.35
C GLY A 13 14.81 -20.61 6.46
N GLN A 14 14.99 -20.09 7.69
CA GLN A 14 14.02 -20.28 8.75
C GLN A 14 12.79 -19.42 8.48
N GLU A 15 11.62 -20.05 8.50
CA GLU A 15 10.32 -19.38 8.34
C GLU A 15 9.69 -19.06 9.70
N PHE A 16 9.09 -17.88 9.81
CA PHE A 16 8.46 -17.34 11.00
C PHE A 16 7.04 -16.88 10.65
N ILE A 17 6.06 -17.23 11.49
CA ILE A 17 4.74 -16.60 11.45
C ILE A 17 4.88 -15.16 11.96
N ASP A 18 4.46 -14.19 11.14
CA ASP A 18 4.56 -12.79 11.51
C ASP A 18 3.37 -12.34 12.36
N CYS A 19 3.49 -12.52 13.67
CA CYS A 19 2.54 -11.99 14.65
C CYS A 19 2.86 -10.53 15.08
N LEU A 20 3.97 -9.95 14.59
CA LEU A 20 4.30 -8.54 14.82
C LEU A 20 3.56 -7.65 13.80
N GLY A 21 3.33 -8.16 12.59
CA GLY A 21 2.71 -7.41 11.49
C GLY A 21 3.52 -6.19 11.07
N GLY A 22 4.83 -6.19 11.34
CA GLY A 22 5.72 -5.05 11.10
C GLY A 22 5.25 -3.77 11.80
N PHE A 23 4.92 -3.84 13.09
CA PHE A 23 4.40 -2.71 13.88
C PHE A 23 3.08 -2.13 13.31
N GLY A 24 2.23 -2.99 12.73
CA GLY A 24 0.92 -2.62 12.20
C GLY A 24 0.90 -2.17 10.73
N ILE A 25 1.96 -2.48 9.97
CA ILE A 25 2.06 -2.15 8.55
C ILE A 25 1.41 -3.22 7.68
N PHE A 26 1.67 -4.50 7.96
CA PHE A 26 1.33 -5.62 7.07
C PHE A 26 -0.08 -6.18 7.32
N ASN A 27 -1.09 -5.32 7.47
CA ASN A 27 -2.47 -5.72 7.82
C ASN A 27 -3.12 -6.65 6.79
N VAL A 28 -2.75 -6.51 5.51
CA VAL A 28 -3.24 -7.37 4.41
C VAL A 28 -2.21 -8.40 3.97
N GLY A 29 -1.20 -8.64 4.81
CA GLY A 29 -0.13 -9.60 4.59
C GLY A 29 1.03 -9.09 3.72
N HIS A 30 2.12 -9.84 3.76
CA HIS A 30 3.32 -9.62 2.97
C HIS A 30 3.07 -9.89 1.50
N ARG A 31 3.52 -8.98 0.63
CA ARG A 31 3.43 -9.10 -0.85
C ARG A 31 2.04 -9.51 -1.34
N ASN A 32 0.98 -8.95 -0.75
CA ASN A 32 -0.40 -9.20 -1.17
C ASN A 32 -0.53 -9.03 -2.71
N PRO A 33 -1.04 -10.04 -3.45
CA PRO A 33 -0.99 -10.05 -4.91
C PRO A 33 -1.77 -8.89 -5.54
N VAL A 34 -2.84 -8.42 -4.91
CA VAL A 34 -3.62 -7.26 -5.38
C VAL A 34 -2.78 -5.99 -5.28
N VAL A 35 -2.10 -5.79 -4.14
CA VAL A 35 -1.25 -4.61 -3.89
C VAL A 35 -0.02 -4.62 -4.80
N VAL A 36 0.67 -5.76 -4.92
CA VAL A 36 1.83 -5.91 -5.80
C VAL A 36 1.47 -5.63 -7.26
N SER A 37 0.34 -6.18 -7.74
CA SER A 37 -0.13 -5.94 -9.10
C SER A 37 -0.46 -4.46 -9.35
N ALA A 38 -1.15 -3.79 -8.42
CA ALA A 38 -1.48 -2.38 -8.55
C ALA A 38 -0.22 -1.49 -8.63
N VAL A 39 0.79 -1.76 -7.79
CA VAL A 39 2.08 -1.04 -7.82
C VAL A 39 2.81 -1.28 -9.14
N GLN A 40 2.94 -2.54 -9.58
CA GLN A 40 3.62 -2.87 -10.84
C GLN A 40 2.95 -2.23 -12.05
N ASN A 41 1.61 -2.26 -12.11
CA ASN A 41 0.84 -1.68 -13.20
C ASN A 41 0.99 -0.15 -13.28
N GLN A 42 1.08 0.55 -12.14
CA GLN A 42 1.29 1.99 -12.12
C GLN A 42 2.76 2.36 -12.39
N LEU A 43 3.70 1.58 -11.87
CA LEU A 43 5.13 1.73 -12.14
C LEU A 43 5.44 1.69 -13.65
N ALA A 44 4.77 0.80 -14.38
CA ALA A 44 4.92 0.69 -15.85
C ALA A 44 4.37 1.91 -16.63
N LYS A 45 3.60 2.79 -15.99
CA LYS A 45 3.05 4.01 -16.59
C LYS A 45 3.84 5.24 -16.15
N GLN A 46 3.78 5.53 -14.85
CA GLN A 46 4.47 6.67 -14.24
C GLN A 46 4.51 6.46 -12.72
N PRO A 47 5.72 6.23 -12.12
CA PRO A 47 5.84 5.97 -10.68
C PRO A 47 5.70 7.21 -9.81
N LEU A 48 6.09 8.39 -10.31
CA LEU A 48 6.01 9.67 -9.62
C LEU A 48 5.45 10.75 -10.55
N HIS A 49 4.48 11.52 -10.05
CA HIS A 49 3.86 12.63 -10.76
C HIS A 49 4.80 13.85 -10.88
N SER A 50 4.53 14.73 -11.86
CA SER A 50 5.29 15.96 -12.09
C SER A 50 5.01 17.08 -11.10
N GLN A 51 4.01 16.92 -10.23
CA GLN A 51 3.47 17.93 -9.30
C GLN A 51 2.73 19.09 -9.97
N GLU A 52 2.92 19.31 -11.27
CA GLU A 52 2.26 20.38 -12.02
C GLU A 52 0.95 19.92 -12.69
N LEU A 53 0.97 18.75 -13.33
CA LEU A 53 -0.23 18.20 -13.96
C LEU A 53 -1.12 17.53 -12.92
N LEU A 54 -2.43 17.51 -13.19
CA LEU A 54 -3.39 16.81 -12.34
C LEU A 54 -3.09 15.31 -12.32
N ASP A 55 -2.67 14.79 -11.17
CA ASP A 55 -2.50 13.36 -10.93
C ASP A 55 -3.86 12.71 -10.59
N PRO A 56 -4.40 11.84 -11.47
CA PRO A 56 -5.71 11.23 -11.25
C PRO A 56 -5.74 10.31 -10.02
N LEU A 57 -4.64 9.66 -9.66
CA LEU A 57 -4.65 8.73 -8.52
C LEU A 57 -4.76 9.46 -7.18
N ARG A 58 -4.19 10.67 -7.08
CA ARG A 58 -4.41 11.56 -5.93
C ARG A 58 -5.90 11.88 -5.74
N ALA A 59 -6.61 12.20 -6.82
CA ALA A 59 -8.04 12.49 -6.77
C ALA A 59 -8.87 11.25 -6.38
N MET A 60 -8.57 10.10 -6.98
CA MET A 60 -9.26 8.84 -6.70
C MET A 60 -9.06 8.37 -5.25
N LEU A 61 -7.84 8.48 -4.72
CA LEU A 61 -7.55 8.13 -3.33
C LEU A 61 -8.24 9.10 -2.37
N ALA A 62 -8.16 10.41 -2.60
CA ALA A 62 -8.84 11.41 -1.76
C ALA A 62 -10.35 11.17 -1.72
N LYS A 63 -10.97 10.85 -2.87
CA LYS A 63 -12.38 10.50 -2.95
C LYS A 63 -12.71 9.24 -2.14
N THR A 64 -11.86 8.22 -2.23
CA THR A 64 -12.04 6.95 -1.50
C THR A 64 -11.92 7.16 0.01
N VAL A 65 -10.90 7.90 0.47
CA VAL A 65 -10.70 8.23 1.88
C VAL A 65 -11.86 9.06 2.43
N ALA A 66 -12.33 10.06 1.68
CA ALA A 66 -13.51 10.86 2.05
C ALA A 66 -14.79 10.02 2.15
N ALA A 67 -14.92 8.95 1.36
CA ALA A 67 -16.06 8.04 1.44
C ALA A 67 -15.96 7.07 2.63
N LEU A 68 -14.74 6.69 3.03
CA LEU A 68 -14.49 5.75 4.12
C LEU A 68 -14.50 6.43 5.50
N THR A 69 -14.11 7.70 5.57
CA THR A 69 -14.00 8.45 6.83
C THR A 69 -15.36 8.98 7.30
N PRO A 70 -15.58 9.11 8.62
CA PRO A 70 -16.88 9.47 9.16
C PRO A 70 -17.24 10.95 8.99
N GLY A 71 -18.55 11.22 8.95
CA GLY A 71 -19.11 12.56 9.08
C GLY A 71 -18.76 13.49 7.91
N LYS A 72 -18.04 14.58 8.21
CA LYS A 72 -17.75 15.66 7.25
C LYS A 72 -16.29 15.71 6.80
N LEU A 73 -15.48 14.70 7.12
CA LEU A 73 -14.10 14.60 6.65
C LEU A 73 -14.11 14.36 5.12
N LYS A 74 -13.61 15.34 4.36
CA LYS A 74 -13.74 15.36 2.88
C LYS A 74 -12.47 15.71 2.11
N TYR A 75 -11.40 16.11 2.80
CA TYR A 75 -10.16 16.55 2.19
C TYR A 75 -8.99 15.74 2.75
N SER A 76 -8.05 15.40 1.86
CA SER A 76 -6.85 14.63 2.21
C SER A 76 -5.61 15.34 1.69
N PHE A 77 -4.60 15.47 2.55
CA PHE A 77 -3.25 15.84 2.18
C PHE A 77 -2.38 14.58 2.30
N PHE A 78 -1.73 14.18 1.20
CA PHE A 78 -0.90 12.96 1.17
C PHE A 78 0.58 13.29 1.36
N CYS A 79 1.22 12.54 2.26
CA CYS A 79 2.65 12.54 2.54
C CYS A 79 3.32 11.24 2.06
N ASN A 80 4.43 10.85 2.69
CA ASN A 80 5.14 9.59 2.43
C ASN A 80 4.54 8.42 3.19
#